data_AF-A0A9E3D2J2-F1
#
_entry.id   AF-A0A9E3D2J2-F1
#
_cell.length_a   1.000
_cell.length_b   1.000
_cell.length_c   1.000
_cell.angle_alpha   90.00
_cell.angle_beta   90.00
_cell.angle_gamma   90.00
#
_symmetry.space_group_name_H-M   'P 1'
#
loop_
_entity.id
_entity.type
_entity.pdbx_description
1 polymer ?
#
loop_
_entity_poly.entity_id
_entity_poly.type
_entity_poly.pdbx_seq_one_letter_code
_entity_poly.pdbx_strand_id
1 'polypeptide(L)'
;MDHLWTISVEEQFYLIFPFLFLFLPRHRLITALGVCIVLGPIFRTLLTQVLNHLSVDDSFKFGTICGFAPAHFDAFSAGALLALFRPFLASRLDLARVFGAIALGAAVVYICVYMSINVATLGFHQAALKGVVSHSIWGQGRQIWSYSVIVALGSALIALIIAGEGWLLRACRLPFLRPIGRISYGAYIYHLPLLYLYNILTPTLFPGIPLIGSIIQFGFVYPVTLLTAHLSFRFFEEPVLRLRARFS
;
A
#
# COMPACT_ATOMS: atom_id res chain seq x y z
N MET A 1 0.94 1.85 17.64
CA MET A 1 0.50 1.29 16.35
C MET A 1 1.44 0.16 16.01
N ASP A 2 0.94 -1.07 16.03
CA ASP A 2 1.77 -2.24 15.82
C ASP A 2 2.11 -2.35 14.33
N HIS A 3 3.40 -2.36 14.01
CA HIS A 3 3.95 -2.41 12.64
C HIS A 3 3.60 -3.70 11.89
N LEU A 4 2.96 -4.68 12.56
CA LEU A 4 2.57 -5.97 12.01
C LEU A 4 1.11 -6.02 11.53
N TRP A 5 0.41 -4.88 11.50
CA TRP A 5 -1.00 -4.83 11.10
C TRP A 5 -1.25 -5.40 9.70
N THR A 6 -0.37 -5.13 8.72
CA THR A 6 -0.50 -5.68 7.36
C THR A 6 -0.39 -7.20 7.36
N ILE A 7 0.52 -7.76 8.18
CA ILE A 7 0.71 -9.22 8.30
C ILE A 7 -0.55 -9.86 8.90
N SER A 8 -1.13 -9.25 9.94
CA SER A 8 -2.38 -9.75 10.51
C SER A 8 -3.53 -9.74 9.49
N VAL A 9 -3.62 -8.68 8.67
CA VAL A 9 -4.61 -8.59 7.59
C VAL A 9 -4.38 -9.67 6.54
N GLU A 10 -3.13 -9.92 6.15
CA GLU A 10 -2.76 -10.99 5.21
C GLU A 10 -3.12 -12.38 5.76
N GLU A 11 -2.82 -12.68 7.02
CA GLU A 11 -3.17 -13.96 7.66
C GLU A 11 -4.69 -14.18 7.69
N GLN A 12 -5.48 -13.17 8.07
CA GLN A 12 -6.94 -13.25 8.05
C GLN A 12 -7.48 -13.51 6.65
N PHE A 13 -6.90 -12.86 5.64
CA PHE A 13 -7.25 -13.10 4.25
C PHE A 13 -6.93 -14.56 3.86
N TYR A 14 -5.72 -15.05 4.13
CA TYR A 14 -5.32 -16.41 3.78
C TYR A 14 -6.09 -17.51 4.52
N LEU A 15 -6.70 -17.21 5.67
CA LEU A 15 -7.59 -18.14 6.34
C LEU A 15 -8.95 -18.26 5.63
N ILE A 16 -9.52 -17.16 5.14
CA ILE A 16 -10.87 -17.14 4.56
C ILE A 16 -10.85 -17.49 3.07
N PHE A 17 -9.84 -17.00 2.36
CA PHE A 17 -9.78 -17.03 0.90
C PHE A 17 -9.72 -18.43 0.26
N PRO A 18 -9.01 -19.44 0.81
CA PRO A 18 -8.99 -20.78 0.25
C PRO A 18 -10.39 -21.39 0.13
N PHE A 19 -11.27 -21.13 1.10
CA PHE A 19 -12.63 -21.65 1.08
C PHE A 19 -13.46 -21.07 -0.07
N LEU A 20 -13.24 -19.80 -0.45
CA LEU A 20 -13.88 -19.21 -1.63
C LEU A 20 -13.46 -19.95 -2.91
N PHE A 21 -12.18 -20.31 -3.03
CA PHE A 21 -11.65 -21.02 -4.21
C PHE A 21 -12.04 -22.50 -4.24
N LEU A 22 -12.16 -23.12 -3.07
CA LEU A 22 -12.52 -24.54 -2.94
C LEU A 22 -14.02 -24.77 -3.16
N PHE A 23 -14.88 -23.89 -2.67
CA PHE A 23 -16.33 -24.12 -2.66
C PHE A 23 -17.11 -23.39 -3.75
N LEU A 24 -16.58 -22.31 -4.35
CA LEU A 24 -17.31 -21.57 -5.37
C LEU A 24 -16.88 -21.97 -6.79
N PRO A 25 -17.84 -22.24 -7.70
CA PRO A 25 -17.52 -22.37 -9.12
C PRO A 25 -17.03 -21.02 -9.67
N ARG A 26 -16.20 -21.07 -10.72
CA ARG A 26 -15.49 -19.91 -11.29
C ARG A 26 -16.37 -18.66 -11.49
N HIS A 27 -17.60 -18.80 -11.98
CA HIS A 27 -18.49 -17.66 -12.21
C HIS A 27 -18.92 -16.98 -10.89
N ARG A 28 -19.27 -17.75 -9.85
CA ARG A 28 -19.61 -17.21 -8.53
C ARG A 28 -18.39 -16.63 -7.83
N LEU A 29 -17.22 -17.23 -8.03
CA LEU A 29 -15.96 -16.70 -7.51
C LEU A 29 -15.67 -15.31 -8.09
N ILE A 30 -15.80 -15.12 -9.41
CA ILE A 30 -15.63 -13.81 -10.05
C ILE A 30 -16.63 -12.80 -9.49
N THR A 31 -17.90 -13.17 -9.34
CA THR A 31 -18.91 -12.30 -8.73
C THR A 31 -18.56 -11.95 -7.29
N ALA A 32 -18.16 -12.91 -6.46
CA ALA A 32 -17.78 -12.69 -5.07
C ALA A 32 -16.59 -11.73 -4.95
N LEU A 33 -15.55 -11.91 -5.76
CA LEU A 33 -14.39 -11.01 -5.78
C LEU A 33 -14.79 -9.60 -6.26
N GLY A 34 -15.65 -9.50 -7.27
CA GLY A 34 -16.19 -8.21 -7.73
C GLY A 34 -16.99 -7.49 -6.64
N VAL A 35 -17.82 -8.23 -5.90
CA VAL A 35 -18.56 -7.71 -4.75
C VAL A 35 -17.60 -7.23 -3.66
N CYS A 36 -16.55 -7.99 -3.33
CA CYS A 36 -15.55 -7.57 -2.34
C CYS A 36 -14.84 -6.25 -2.72
N ILE A 37 -14.57 -6.02 -4.00
CA ILE A 37 -13.97 -4.76 -4.48
C ILE A 37 -14.89 -3.57 -4.23
N VAL A 38 -16.20 -3.74 -4.46
CA VAL A 38 -17.19 -2.68 -4.24
C VAL A 38 -17.48 -2.49 -2.75
N LEU A 39 -17.50 -3.58 -1.98
CA LEU A 39 -17.75 -3.55 -0.54
C LEU A 39 -16.61 -2.90 0.24
N GLY A 40 -15.35 -2.96 -0.21
CA GLY A 40 -14.21 -2.35 0.49
C GLY A 40 -14.41 -0.86 0.78
N PRO A 41 -14.63 0.00 -0.22
CA PRO A 41 -14.91 1.43 -0.02
C PRO A 41 -16.18 1.70 0.81
N ILE A 42 -17.23 0.90 0.62
CA ILE A 42 -18.48 0.99 1.40
C ILE A 42 -18.18 0.72 2.88
N PHE A 43 -17.43 -0.34 3.15
CA PHE A 43 -17.06 -0.74 4.50
C PHE A 43 -16.19 0.33 5.17
N ARG A 44 -15.18 0.88 4.47
CA ARG A 44 -14.39 2.02 4.96
C ARG A 44 -15.26 3.24 5.27
N THR A 45 -16.28 3.49 4.45
CA THR A 45 -17.22 4.62 4.65
C THR A 45 -18.07 4.41 5.90
N LEU A 46 -18.69 3.24 6.05
CA LEU A 46 -19.50 2.90 7.22
C LEU A 46 -18.66 2.93 8.50
N LEU A 47 -17.47 2.33 8.48
CA LEU A 47 -16.55 2.34 9.61
C LEU A 47 -16.13 3.78 9.98
N THR A 48 -15.82 4.61 8.99
CA THR A 48 -15.53 6.03 9.20
C THR A 48 -16.71 6.76 9.86
N GLN A 49 -17.94 6.53 9.39
CA GLN A 49 -19.13 7.17 9.96
C GLN A 49 -19.34 6.77 11.42
N VAL A 50 -19.26 5.47 11.73
CA VAL A 50 -19.37 4.97 13.11
C VAL A 50 -18.30 5.60 14.01
N LEU A 51 -17.05 5.63 13.54
CA LEU A 51 -15.94 6.21 14.29
C LEU A 51 -16.07 7.72 14.49
N ASN A 52 -16.67 8.44 13.53
CA ASN A 52 -16.97 9.86 13.67
C ASN A 52 -18.06 10.11 14.72
N HIS A 53 -19.10 9.27 14.78
CA HIS A 53 -20.13 9.37 15.84
C HIS A 53 -19.56 9.16 17.24
N LEU A 54 -18.56 8.29 17.37
CA LEU A 54 -17.89 8.00 18.64
C LEU A 54 -16.90 9.10 19.08
N SER A 55 -16.73 10.17 18.29
CA SER A 55 -15.85 11.32 18.59
C SER A 55 -14.42 10.93 18.99
N VAL A 56 -13.91 9.83 18.44
CA VAL A 56 -12.56 9.33 18.74
C VAL A 56 -11.51 10.16 17.99
N ASP A 57 -10.29 10.21 18.53
CA ASP A 57 -9.16 10.87 17.87
C ASP A 57 -8.85 10.28 16.48
N ASP A 58 -8.41 11.11 15.54
CA ASP A 58 -8.15 10.71 14.16
C ASP A 58 -7.05 9.64 14.04
N SER A 59 -6.08 9.63 14.96
CA SER A 59 -5.04 8.60 15.02
C SER A 59 -5.64 7.23 15.36
N PHE A 60 -6.63 7.19 16.24
CA PHE A 60 -7.32 5.95 16.57
C PHE A 60 -8.14 5.44 15.39
N LYS A 61 -8.85 6.35 14.69
CA LYS A 61 -9.62 6.00 13.49
C LYS A 61 -8.74 5.35 12.43
N PHE A 62 -7.53 5.87 12.22
CA PHE A 62 -6.54 5.28 11.34
C PHE A 62 -6.19 3.85 11.73
N GLY A 63 -5.79 3.66 12.98
CA GLY A 63 -5.40 2.36 13.49
C GLY A 63 -6.51 1.32 13.31
N THR A 64 -7.77 1.71 13.57
CA THR A 64 -8.92 0.84 13.38
C THR A 64 -9.16 0.52 11.90
N ILE A 65 -9.13 1.51 11.01
CA ILE A 65 -9.38 1.28 9.58
C ILE A 65 -8.27 0.41 8.97
N CYS A 66 -7.02 0.61 9.35
CA CYS A 66 -5.90 -0.20 8.87
C CYS A 66 -5.88 -1.61 9.45
N GLY A 67 -6.06 -1.74 10.76
CA GLY A 67 -6.03 -3.03 11.42
C GLY A 67 -7.21 -3.94 11.08
N PHE A 68 -8.27 -3.41 10.47
CA PHE A 68 -9.47 -4.17 10.16
C PHE A 68 -9.40 -4.80 8.76
N ALA A 69 -9.12 -6.11 8.69
CA ALA A 69 -8.86 -6.79 7.42
C ALA A 69 -9.97 -6.66 6.35
N PRO A 70 -11.28 -6.72 6.68
CA PRO A 70 -12.33 -6.50 5.69
C PRO A 70 -12.25 -5.15 4.97
N ALA A 71 -11.65 -4.13 5.58
CA ALA A 71 -11.42 -2.84 4.94
C ALA A 71 -10.35 -2.90 3.83
N HIS A 72 -9.63 -4.01 3.67
CA HIS A 72 -8.55 -4.18 2.68
C HIS A 72 -8.78 -5.34 1.71
N PHE A 73 -9.90 -6.07 1.83
CA PHE A 73 -10.20 -7.22 0.97
C PHE A 73 -10.42 -6.85 -0.50
N ASP A 74 -10.71 -5.59 -0.81
CA ASP A 74 -10.77 -5.05 -2.18
C ASP A 74 -9.43 -5.16 -2.90
N ALA A 75 -8.31 -4.88 -2.22
CA ALA A 75 -6.96 -4.97 -2.79
C ALA A 75 -6.62 -6.42 -3.20
N PHE A 76 -6.85 -7.37 -2.29
CA PHE A 76 -6.60 -8.78 -2.57
C PHE A 76 -7.55 -9.34 -3.63
N SER A 77 -8.83 -8.93 -3.59
CA SER A 77 -9.82 -9.36 -4.58
C SER A 77 -9.51 -8.83 -5.98
N ALA A 78 -9.02 -7.59 -6.10
CA ALA A 78 -8.54 -7.03 -7.34
C ALA A 78 -7.35 -7.83 -7.91
N GLY A 79 -6.36 -8.14 -7.06
CA GLY A 79 -5.23 -8.99 -7.45
C GLY A 79 -5.66 -10.39 -7.92
N ALA A 80 -6.61 -11.00 -7.21
CA ALA A 80 -7.14 -12.31 -7.57
C ALA A 80 -7.94 -12.31 -8.88
N LEU A 81 -8.75 -11.27 -9.14
CA LEU A 81 -9.42 -11.12 -10.43
C LEU A 81 -8.40 -10.98 -11.56
N LEU A 82 -7.36 -10.15 -11.39
CA LEU A 82 -6.29 -10.02 -12.40
C LEU A 82 -5.61 -11.36 -12.67
N ALA A 83 -5.39 -12.18 -11.65
CA ALA A 83 -4.85 -13.52 -11.81
C ALA A 83 -5.80 -14.45 -12.58
N LEU A 84 -7.10 -14.45 -12.27
CA LEU A 84 -8.11 -15.25 -12.97
C LEU A 84 -8.26 -14.86 -14.45
N PHE A 85 -8.12 -13.58 -14.77
CA PHE A 85 -8.19 -13.03 -16.13
C PHE A 85 -6.82 -12.91 -16.81
N ARG A 86 -5.75 -13.46 -16.22
CA ARG A 86 -4.39 -13.37 -16.76
C ARG A 86 -4.28 -13.76 -18.24
N PRO A 87 -4.82 -14.90 -18.73
CA PRO A 87 -4.70 -15.27 -20.14
C PRO A 87 -5.38 -14.26 -21.08
N PHE A 88 -6.49 -13.69 -20.64
CA PHE A 88 -7.23 -12.68 -21.39
C PHE A 88 -6.46 -11.35 -21.42
N LEU A 89 -5.99 -10.86 -20.27
CA LEU A 89 -5.20 -9.62 -20.18
C LEU A 89 -3.88 -9.72 -20.94
N ALA A 90 -3.23 -10.88 -20.94
CA ALA A 90 -1.98 -11.11 -21.66
C ALA A 90 -2.10 -10.90 -23.18
N SER A 91 -3.31 -11.02 -23.75
CA SER A 91 -3.56 -10.79 -25.18
C SER A 91 -4.15 -9.41 -25.49
N ARG A 92 -4.40 -8.57 -24.47
CA ARG A 92 -5.16 -7.31 -24.59
C ARG A 92 -4.43 -6.12 -23.97
N LEU A 93 -3.29 -5.75 -24.57
CA LEU A 93 -2.52 -4.58 -24.15
C LEU A 93 -3.30 -3.26 -24.30
N ASP A 94 -4.17 -3.18 -25.31
CA ASP A 94 -5.14 -2.10 -25.52
C ASP A 94 -5.98 -1.87 -24.26
N LEU A 95 -6.58 -2.93 -23.72
CA LEU A 95 -7.44 -2.86 -22.55
C LEU A 95 -6.64 -2.51 -21.29
N ALA A 96 -5.45 -3.08 -21.13
CA ALA A 96 -4.58 -2.76 -19.99
C ALA A 96 -4.14 -1.28 -19.98
N ARG A 97 -3.87 -0.69 -21.16
CA ARG A 97 -3.55 0.73 -21.31
C ARG A 97 -4.74 1.63 -21.01
N VAL A 98 -5.94 1.27 -21.49
CA VAL A 98 -7.17 2.01 -21.16
C VAL A 98 -7.43 1.97 -19.66
N PHE A 99 -7.32 0.79 -19.04
CA PHE A 99 -7.46 0.65 -17.59
C PHE A 99 -6.41 1.48 -16.83
N GLY A 100 -5.15 1.47 -17.28
CA GLY A 100 -4.09 2.30 -16.73
C GLY A 100 -4.34 3.80 -16.89
N ALA A 101 -4.85 4.25 -18.03
CA ALA A 101 -5.21 5.65 -18.26
C ALA A 101 -6.37 6.08 -17.36
N ILE A 102 -7.38 5.22 -17.16
CA ILE A 102 -8.50 5.48 -16.24
C ILE A 102 -7.99 5.56 -14.80
N ALA A 103 -7.14 4.61 -14.36
CA ALA A 103 -6.59 4.62 -13.01
C ALA A 103 -5.70 5.84 -12.75
N LEU A 104 -4.88 6.23 -13.74
CA LEU A 104 -4.07 7.46 -13.68
C LEU A 104 -4.95 8.71 -13.65
N GLY A 105 -5.99 8.77 -14.48
CA GLY A 105 -6.96 9.86 -14.49
C GLY A 105 -7.66 9.99 -13.13
N ALA A 106 -8.11 8.88 -12.53
CA ALA A 106 -8.69 8.86 -11.20
C ALA A 106 -7.72 9.35 -10.12
N ALA A 107 -6.44 8.99 -10.22
CA ALA A 107 -5.39 9.47 -9.31
C ALA A 107 -5.13 10.97 -9.46
N VAL A 108 -5.10 11.48 -10.69
CA VAL A 108 -4.96 12.94 -10.95
C VAL A 108 -6.17 13.68 -10.40
N VAL A 109 -7.38 13.20 -10.64
CA VAL A 109 -8.61 13.79 -10.08
C VAL A 109 -8.56 13.79 -8.54
N TYR A 110 -8.19 12.67 -7.92
CA TYR A 110 -8.00 12.58 -6.47
C TYR A 110 -7.01 13.65 -5.97
N ILE A 111 -5.84 13.76 -6.59
CA ILE A 111 -4.82 14.75 -6.21
C ILE A 111 -5.37 16.17 -6.35
N CYS A 112 -6.02 16.50 -7.48
CA CYS A 112 -6.59 17.82 -7.73
C CYS A 112 -7.69 18.18 -6.72
N VAL A 113 -8.59 17.26 -6.41
CA VAL A 113 -9.68 17.46 -5.44
C VAL A 113 -9.09 17.74 -4.06
N TYR A 114 -8.16 16.90 -3.59
CA TYR A 114 -7.59 17.08 -2.24
C TYR A 114 -6.60 18.23 -2.14
N MET A 115 -5.90 18.59 -3.22
CA MET A 115 -5.17 19.85 -3.31
C MET A 115 -6.11 21.04 -3.14
N SER A 116 -7.25 21.04 -3.85
CA SER A 116 -8.23 22.12 -3.77
C SER A 116 -8.80 22.26 -2.36
N ILE A 117 -9.15 21.14 -1.72
CA ILE A 117 -9.64 21.15 -0.34
C ILE A 117 -8.54 21.64 0.63
N ASN A 118 -7.29 21.20 0.46
CA ASN A 118 -6.18 21.68 1.28
C ASN A 118 -5.97 23.20 1.16
N VAL A 119 -5.98 23.72 -0.07
CA VAL A 119 -5.85 25.16 -0.31
C VAL A 119 -7.03 25.93 0.29
N ALA A 120 -8.25 25.41 0.18
CA ALA A 120 -9.44 26.04 0.76
C ALA A 120 -9.44 26.03 2.30
N THR A 121 -8.88 24.97 2.92
CA THR A 121 -8.90 24.81 4.38
C THR A 121 -7.70 25.46 5.06
N LEU A 122 -6.51 25.40 4.45
CA LEU A 122 -5.23 25.80 5.05
C LEU A 122 -4.56 27.01 4.36
N GLY A 123 -5.15 27.50 3.27
CA GLY A 123 -4.51 28.50 2.40
C GLY A 123 -3.37 27.91 1.55
N PHE A 124 -2.86 28.69 0.59
CA PHE A 124 -1.77 28.26 -0.29
C PHE A 124 -0.40 28.39 0.42
N HIS A 125 -0.07 27.42 1.28
CA HIS A 125 1.20 27.35 2.00
C HIS A 125 1.84 25.95 1.90
N GLN A 126 3.11 25.82 2.33
CA GLN A 126 3.84 24.53 2.33
C GLN A 126 3.07 23.38 3.04
N ALA A 127 2.19 23.72 3.99
CA ALA A 127 1.30 22.77 4.66
C ALA A 127 0.28 22.12 3.71
N ALA A 128 -0.23 22.85 2.71
CA ALA A 128 -1.17 22.32 1.72
C ALA A 128 -0.51 21.27 0.80
N LEU A 129 0.78 21.45 0.47
CA LEU A 129 1.56 20.48 -0.31
C LEU A 129 1.95 19.25 0.53
N LYS A 130 2.38 19.45 1.79
CA LYS A 130 2.70 18.33 2.71
C LYS A 130 1.48 17.47 3.04
N GLY A 131 0.29 18.08 3.09
CA GLY A 131 -0.98 17.40 3.37
C GLY A 131 -1.40 16.39 2.30
N VAL A 132 -0.96 16.54 1.04
CA VAL A 132 -1.30 15.62 -0.06
C VAL A 132 -0.37 14.41 -0.12
N VAL A 133 0.90 14.58 0.22
CA VAL A 133 1.93 13.56 -0.03
C VAL A 133 2.30 12.76 1.22
N SER A 134 2.27 13.35 2.42
CA SER A 134 2.93 12.71 3.57
C SER A 134 2.25 12.86 4.93
N HIS A 135 1.40 13.87 5.17
CA HIS A 135 0.97 14.18 6.54
C HIS A 135 -0.53 14.12 6.85
N SER A 136 -1.40 13.91 5.85
CA SER A 136 -2.85 13.89 6.08
C SER A 136 -3.55 12.95 5.10
N ILE A 137 -3.34 11.64 5.29
CA ILE A 137 -4.22 10.59 4.73
C ILE A 137 -5.55 10.55 5.51
N TRP A 138 -5.69 11.39 6.53
CA TRP A 138 -6.80 11.46 7.47
C TRP A 138 -7.65 12.71 7.24
N GLY A 139 -8.95 12.56 7.44
CA GLY A 139 -9.92 13.65 7.32
C GLY A 139 -10.46 13.82 5.92
N GLN A 140 -11.65 14.45 5.81
CA GLN A 140 -12.30 14.79 4.53
C GLN A 140 -12.49 13.57 3.60
N GLY A 141 -12.62 12.36 4.18
CA GLY A 141 -12.82 11.10 3.45
C GLY A 141 -11.56 10.52 2.79
N ARG A 142 -10.35 11.08 3.02
CA ARG A 142 -9.11 10.61 2.38
C ARG A 142 -8.81 9.15 2.68
N GLN A 143 -9.09 8.69 3.88
CA GLN A 143 -8.89 7.32 4.31
C GLN A 143 -9.76 6.30 3.56
N ILE A 144 -10.79 6.75 2.84
CA ILE A 144 -11.63 5.90 1.99
C ILE A 144 -11.02 5.88 0.58
N TRP A 145 -10.85 7.07 0.00
CA TRP A 145 -10.52 7.22 -1.42
C TRP A 145 -9.04 7.01 -1.74
N SER A 146 -8.13 7.33 -0.82
CA SER A 146 -6.68 7.12 -1.00
C SER A 146 -6.36 5.65 -1.26
N TYR A 147 -6.91 4.75 -0.45
CA TYR A 147 -6.75 3.31 -0.62
C TYR A 147 -7.37 2.83 -1.93
N SER A 148 -8.57 3.30 -2.29
CA SER A 148 -9.20 2.93 -3.57
C SER A 148 -8.36 3.35 -4.78
N VAL A 149 -7.76 4.54 -4.74
CA VAL A 149 -6.85 5.02 -5.79
C VAL A 149 -5.57 4.19 -5.84
N ILE A 150 -4.98 3.85 -4.69
CA ILE A 150 -3.79 2.98 -4.60
C ILE A 150 -4.11 1.59 -5.18
N VAL A 151 -5.26 1.00 -4.83
CA VAL A 151 -5.70 -0.29 -5.36
C VAL A 151 -5.90 -0.22 -6.87
N ALA A 152 -6.53 0.85 -7.38
CA ALA A 152 -6.72 1.04 -8.82
C ALA A 152 -5.38 1.16 -9.56
N LEU A 153 -4.45 1.98 -9.06
CA LEU A 153 -3.13 2.18 -9.65
C LEU A 153 -2.29 0.89 -9.60
N GLY A 154 -2.27 0.21 -8.45
CA GLY A 154 -1.57 -1.07 -8.29
C GLY A 154 -2.12 -2.14 -9.22
N SER A 155 -3.45 -2.24 -9.31
CA SER A 155 -4.12 -3.17 -10.23
C SER A 155 -3.82 -2.86 -11.69
N ALA A 156 -3.82 -1.58 -12.07
CA ALA A 156 -3.47 -1.15 -13.42
C ALA A 156 -2.02 -1.45 -13.76
N LEU A 157 -1.08 -1.20 -12.84
CA LEU A 157 0.33 -1.53 -13.01
C LEU A 157 0.52 -3.03 -13.25
N ILE A 158 -0.13 -3.87 -12.43
CA ILE A 158 -0.08 -5.33 -12.59
C ILE A 158 -0.71 -5.76 -13.92
N ALA A 159 -1.85 -5.20 -14.31
CA ALA A 159 -2.50 -5.49 -15.59
C ALA A 159 -1.59 -5.15 -16.79
N LEU A 160 -0.89 -4.01 -16.77
CA LEU A 160 0.07 -3.63 -17.79
C LEU A 160 1.28 -4.56 -17.85
N ILE A 161 1.77 -5.01 -16.69
CA ILE A 161 2.85 -6.01 -16.61
C ILE A 161 2.39 -7.34 -17.20
N ILE A 162 1.19 -7.81 -16.86
CA ILE A 162 0.60 -9.05 -17.40
C ILE A 162 0.44 -8.95 -18.93
N ALA A 163 -0.03 -7.80 -19.43
CA ALA A 163 -0.24 -7.55 -20.84
C ALA A 163 1.06 -7.35 -21.65
N GLY A 164 2.22 -7.30 -20.99
CA GLY A 164 3.52 -7.25 -21.64
C GLY A 164 4.00 -5.85 -22.01
N GLU A 165 3.58 -4.80 -21.29
CA GLU A 165 3.99 -3.42 -21.57
C GLU A 165 5.52 -3.25 -21.50
N GLY A 166 6.14 -2.94 -22.65
CA GLY A 166 7.58 -3.08 -22.84
C GLY A 166 8.43 -2.19 -21.93
N TRP A 167 8.05 -0.93 -21.71
CA TRP A 167 8.83 0.00 -20.87
C TRP A 167 8.75 -0.38 -19.38
N LEU A 168 7.57 -0.83 -18.91
CA LEU A 168 7.39 -1.31 -17.53
C LEU A 168 8.19 -2.57 -17.28
N LEU A 169 8.15 -3.53 -18.20
CA LEU A 169 8.96 -4.74 -18.09
C LEU A 169 10.46 -4.45 -18.07
N ARG A 170 10.92 -3.47 -18.88
CA ARG A 170 12.32 -3.01 -18.84
C ARG A 170 12.65 -2.41 -17.47
N ALA A 171 11.78 -1.55 -16.93
CA ALA A 171 11.96 -0.98 -15.59
C ALA A 171 12.04 -2.09 -14.52
N CYS A 172 11.09 -3.01 -14.47
CA CYS A 172 11.10 -4.14 -13.51
C CYS A 172 12.33 -5.07 -13.67
N ARG A 173 12.96 -5.09 -14.86
CA ARG A 173 14.16 -5.88 -15.13
C ARG A 173 15.46 -5.17 -14.76
N LEU A 174 15.42 -3.90 -14.35
CA LEU A 174 16.62 -3.15 -13.96
C LEU A 174 17.35 -3.85 -12.79
N PRO A 175 18.68 -4.00 -12.88
CA PRO A 175 19.45 -4.79 -11.92
C PRO A 175 19.42 -4.22 -10.50
N PHE A 176 19.17 -2.93 -10.33
CA PHE A 176 19.08 -2.29 -9.00
C PHE A 176 17.71 -2.47 -8.34
N LEU A 177 16.63 -2.65 -9.11
CA LEU A 177 15.27 -2.82 -8.55
C LEU A 177 15.03 -4.24 -8.03
N ARG A 178 15.65 -5.25 -8.64
CA ARG A 178 15.46 -6.66 -8.23
C ARG A 178 15.91 -6.94 -6.78
N PRO A 179 17.10 -6.48 -6.31
CA PRO A 179 17.52 -6.67 -4.93
C PRO A 179 16.63 -5.92 -3.93
N ILE A 180 16.16 -4.71 -4.29
CA ILE A 180 15.26 -3.92 -3.44
C ILE A 180 13.95 -4.67 -3.21
N GLY A 181 13.39 -5.29 -4.24
CA GLY A 181 12.20 -6.13 -4.11
C GLY A 181 12.40 -7.31 -3.15
N ARG A 182 13.58 -7.93 -3.14
CA ARG A 182 13.88 -9.07 -2.24
C ARG A 182 13.96 -8.68 -0.76
N ILE A 183 14.50 -7.50 -0.47
CA ILE A 183 14.65 -7.02 0.92
C ILE A 183 13.45 -6.20 1.41
N SER A 184 12.41 -6.04 0.57
CA SER A 184 11.26 -5.18 0.85
C SER A 184 10.51 -5.58 2.12
N TYR A 185 10.39 -6.89 2.39
CA TYR A 185 9.77 -7.42 3.60
C TYR A 185 10.57 -7.05 4.85
N GLY A 186 11.87 -7.32 4.88
CA GLY A 186 12.75 -6.91 5.98
C GLY A 186 12.74 -5.39 6.18
N ALA A 187 12.79 -4.60 5.10
CA ALA A 187 12.71 -3.15 5.17
C ALA A 187 11.39 -2.67 5.81
N TYR A 188 10.26 -3.31 5.49
CA TYR A 188 8.98 -3.04 6.13
C TYR A 188 8.98 -3.36 7.63
N ILE A 189 9.68 -4.41 8.09
CA ILE A 189 9.78 -4.67 9.53
C ILE A 189 10.66 -3.65 10.25
N TYR A 190 11.85 -3.35 9.69
CA TYR A 190 12.85 -2.55 10.40
C TYR A 190 12.63 -1.03 10.32
N HIS A 191 11.89 -0.52 9.33
CA HIS A 191 11.77 0.93 9.14
C HIS A 191 11.14 1.66 10.35
N LEU A 192 10.08 1.11 10.95
CA LEU A 192 9.40 1.76 12.09
C LEU A 192 10.22 1.73 13.38
N PRO A 193 10.82 0.59 13.80
CA PRO A 193 11.75 0.57 14.93
C PRO A 193 12.95 1.51 14.75
N LEU A 194 13.54 1.56 13.55
CA LEU A 194 14.65 2.45 13.25
C LEU A 194 14.23 3.92 13.25
N LEU A 195 13.03 4.23 12.73
CA LEU A 195 12.45 5.57 12.79
C LEU A 195 12.17 5.99 14.24
N TYR A 196 11.65 5.08 15.06
CA TYR A 196 11.40 5.31 16.48
C TYR A 196 12.71 5.57 17.24
N LEU A 197 13.73 4.74 17.02
CA LEU A 197 15.06 4.92 17.59
C LEU A 197 15.68 6.26 17.17
N TYR A 198 15.57 6.61 15.89
CA TYR A 198 16.00 7.92 15.38
C TYR A 198 15.27 9.06 16.12
N ASN A 199 13.95 9.00 16.26
CA ASN A 199 13.17 10.05 16.92
C ASN A 199 13.51 10.20 18.42
N ILE A 200 14.01 9.16 19.09
CA ILE A 200 14.52 9.26 20.46
C ILE A 200 15.91 9.92 20.51
N LEU A 201 16.79 9.58 19.56
CA LEU A 201 18.20 10.01 19.56
C LEU A 201 18.42 11.40 18.93
N THR A 202 17.51 11.88 18.08
CA THR A 202 17.73 13.13 17.31
C THR A 202 17.48 14.42 18.10
N PRO A 203 16.45 14.51 18.98
CA PRO A 203 16.22 15.71 19.80
C PRO A 203 17.42 16.08 20.68
N THR A 204 18.26 15.11 21.03
CA THR A 204 19.48 15.30 21.85
C THR A 204 20.70 15.69 21.02
N LEU A 205 20.69 15.47 19.70
CA LEU A 205 21.84 15.69 18.80
C LEU A 205 21.70 16.93 17.90
N PHE A 206 20.49 17.34 17.52
CA PHE A 206 20.25 18.47 16.59
C PHE A 206 19.02 19.32 16.97
N PRO A 207 19.13 20.23 17.95
CA PRO A 207 18.04 21.16 18.27
C PRO A 207 17.89 22.25 17.19
N GLY A 208 16.67 22.40 16.63
CA GLY A 208 16.22 23.70 16.09
C GLY A 208 16.02 23.90 14.58
N ILE A 209 16.11 22.90 13.68
CA ILE A 209 15.81 23.13 12.25
C ILE A 209 14.90 22.04 11.64
N PRO A 210 13.58 22.30 11.48
CA PRO A 210 12.59 21.29 11.06
C PRO A 210 12.82 20.69 9.67
N LEU A 211 13.27 21.49 8.68
CA LEU A 211 13.43 21.02 7.30
C LEU A 211 14.72 20.21 7.10
N ILE A 212 15.82 20.68 7.69
CA ILE A 212 17.10 19.97 7.70
C ILE A 212 16.95 18.66 8.48
N GLY A 213 16.21 18.67 9.60
CA GLY A 213 15.84 17.46 10.34
C GLY A 213 15.13 16.41 9.48
N SER A 214 14.11 16.79 8.69
CA SER A 214 13.43 15.83 7.80
C SER A 214 14.31 15.30 6.67
N ILE A 215 15.20 16.13 6.10
CA ILE A 215 16.14 15.70 5.05
C ILE A 215 17.20 14.76 5.62
N ILE A 216 17.74 15.07 6.80
CA ILE A 216 18.69 14.21 7.51
C ILE A 216 18.01 12.90 7.91
N GLN A 217 16.77 12.96 8.42
CA GLN A 217 15.98 11.78 8.76
C GLN A 217 15.79 10.89 7.55
N PHE A 218 15.36 11.43 6.42
CA PHE A 218 15.19 10.65 5.20
C PHE A 218 16.54 10.12 4.68
N GLY A 219 17.57 10.96 4.64
CA GLY A 219 18.91 10.63 4.16
C GLY A 219 19.66 9.64 5.04
N PHE A 220 19.30 9.49 6.31
CA PHE A 220 19.94 8.58 7.26
C PHE A 220 19.09 7.33 7.53
N VAL A 221 17.82 7.50 7.90
CA VAL A 221 16.94 6.38 8.29
C VAL A 221 16.69 5.45 7.11
N TYR A 222 16.52 6.00 5.89
CA TYR A 222 16.24 5.17 4.72
C TYR A 222 17.43 4.27 4.33
N PRO A 223 18.67 4.77 4.18
CA PRO A 223 19.83 3.89 3.94
C PRO A 223 20.10 2.90 5.07
N VAL A 224 19.97 3.33 6.33
CA VAL A 224 20.15 2.43 7.49
C VAL A 224 19.12 1.31 7.46
N THR A 225 17.85 1.62 7.17
CA THR A 225 16.79 0.62 7.01
C THR A 225 17.12 -0.37 5.90
N LEU A 226 17.54 0.11 4.72
CA LEU A 226 17.91 -0.77 3.60
C LEU A 226 19.12 -1.64 3.95
N LEU A 227 20.12 -1.09 4.65
CA LEU A 227 21.28 -1.84 5.08
C LEU A 227 20.90 -2.92 6.09
N THR A 228 20.13 -2.57 7.12
CA THR A 228 19.65 -3.52 8.13
C THR A 228 18.79 -4.61 7.49
N ALA A 229 17.88 -4.25 6.58
CA ALA A 229 17.08 -5.21 5.82
C ALA A 229 17.94 -6.12 4.94
N HIS A 230 18.97 -5.59 4.29
CA HIS A 230 19.89 -6.38 3.47
C HIS A 230 20.72 -7.36 4.31
N LEU A 231 21.23 -6.92 5.46
CA LEU A 231 21.95 -7.78 6.40
C LEU A 231 21.02 -8.87 6.94
N SER A 232 19.80 -8.51 7.33
CA SER A 232 18.81 -9.47 7.80
C SER A 232 18.48 -10.52 6.73
N PHE A 233 18.26 -10.08 5.49
CA PHE A 233 18.00 -10.97 4.36
C PHE A 233 19.14 -11.97 4.13
N ARG A 234 20.40 -11.49 4.15
CA ARG A 234 21.58 -12.34 3.88
C ARG A 234 21.86 -13.33 5.01
N PHE A 235 21.68 -12.94 6.27
CA PHE A 235 22.07 -13.75 7.42
C PHE A 235 20.94 -14.60 8.01
N PHE A 236 19.67 -14.22 7.81
CA PHE A 236 18.52 -14.92 8.39
C PHE A 236 17.57 -15.46 7.31
N GLU A 237 17.07 -14.60 6.42
CA GLU A 237 16.04 -15.03 5.46
C GLU A 237 16.57 -16.01 4.42
N GLU A 238 17.73 -15.73 3.83
CA GLU A 238 18.34 -16.56 2.78
C GLU A 238 18.69 -17.97 3.27
N PRO A 239 19.31 -18.18 4.46
CA PRO A 239 19.52 -19.52 5.00
C PRO A 239 18.21 -20.30 5.22
N VAL A 240 17.17 -19.64 5.75
CA VAL A 240 15.87 -20.28 6.02
C VAL A 240 15.18 -20.67 4.71
N LEU A 241 15.21 -19.82 3.69
CA LEU A 241 14.66 -20.12 2.37
C LEU A 241 15.40 -21.29 1.69
N ARG A 242 16.73 -21.37 1.84
CA ARG A 242 17.52 -22.49 1.33
C ARG A 242 17.19 -23.81 2.02
N LEU A 243 16.82 -23.78 3.30
CA LEU A 243 16.35 -24.98 4.03
C LEU A 243 14.98 -25.43 3.51
N ARG A 244 14.04 -24.50 3.29
CA ARG A 244 12.71 -24.83 2.73
C ARG A 244 12.80 -25.48 1.35
N ALA A 245 13.72 -25.02 0.49
CA ALA A 245 13.92 -25.59 -0.84
C ALA A 245 14.42 -27.06 -0.83
N ARG A 246 14.84 -27.59 0.34
CA ARG A 246 15.21 -29.01 0.50
C ARG A 246 14.04 -29.91 0.91
N PHE A 247 12.90 -29.33 1.32
CA PHE A 247 11.73 -30.05 1.80
C PHE A 247 10.48 -29.84 0.90
N SER A 248 10.67 -29.27 -0.29
CA SER A 248 9.68 -29.08 -1.35
C SER A 248 10.10 -29.85 -2.58
#